data_AF-A0A2M8NJ71-F1
#
_entry.id   AF-A0A2M8NJ71-F1
#
_cell.length_a   1.000
_cell.length_b   1.000
_cell.length_c   1.000
_cell.angle_alpha   90.00
_cell.angle_beta   90.00
_cell.angle_gamma   90.00
#
_symmetry.space_group_name_H-M   'P 1'
#
loop_
_entity.id
_entity.type
_entity.pdbx_description
1 polymer ?
#
loop_
_entity_poly.entity_id
_entity_poly.type
_entity_poly.pdbx_seq_one_letter_code
_entity_poly.pdbx_strand_id
1 'polypeptide(L)'
;MAFNFDSENRGQAPNREDLLRMGIAAAKRGNTASARTIFEQILSEDSSNERAMMWLAKLADTKAERQQWLNRVLSVNPNNQAALDALNKMSYSRAARENRTLLIFG
;
A
#
# COMPACT_ATOMS: atom_id res chain seq x y z
N MET A 1 6.61 -16.05 0.58
CA MET A 1 7.54 -14.89 0.56
C MET A 1 6.99 -13.78 1.44
N ALA A 2 7.53 -13.62 2.65
CA ALA A 2 7.26 -12.47 3.51
C ALA A 2 8.12 -11.29 3.05
N PHE A 3 7.48 -10.17 2.70
CA PHE A 3 8.19 -8.93 2.41
C PHE A 3 8.74 -8.38 3.72
N ASN A 4 10.03 -8.63 3.98
CA ASN A 4 10.77 -8.02 5.09
C ASN A 4 11.01 -6.54 4.76
N PHE A 5 10.21 -5.66 5.37
CA PHE A 5 10.48 -4.22 5.41
C PHE A 5 11.30 -3.92 6.65
N ASP A 6 12.60 -4.21 6.57
CA ASP A 6 13.58 -3.69 7.50
C ASP A 6 14.24 -2.49 6.83
N SER A 7 13.82 -1.29 7.23
CA SER A 7 14.47 -0.02 6.87
C SER A 7 14.12 1.03 7.92
N GLU A 8 15.15 1.34 8.70
CA GLU A 8 15.44 2.41 9.64
C GLU A 8 14.50 3.64 9.74
N ASN A 9 13.97 3.85 10.97
CA ASN A 9 14.14 5.04 11.82
C ASN A 9 13.85 6.46 11.26
N ARG A 10 12.82 7.15 11.82
CA ARG A 10 12.95 8.40 12.63
C ARG A 10 11.60 9.07 12.89
N GLY A 11 11.20 9.14 14.16
CA GLY A 11 10.11 10.01 14.62
C GLY A 11 9.32 9.41 15.77
N GLN A 12 9.81 9.62 16.99
CA GLN A 12 9.22 9.15 18.25
C GLN A 12 7.75 9.57 18.40
N ALA A 13 6.86 8.58 18.48
CA ALA A 13 5.64 8.68 19.27
C ALA A 13 5.25 7.25 19.68
N PRO A 14 5.34 6.87 20.97
CA PRO A 14 5.11 5.52 21.46
C PRO A 14 3.70 4.96 21.13
N ASN A 15 2.79 5.77 20.60
CA ASN A 15 1.44 5.35 20.20
C ASN A 15 1.34 4.97 18.71
N ARG A 16 2.20 5.50 17.83
CA ARG A 16 2.06 5.34 16.36
C ARG A 16 2.44 3.93 15.92
N GLU A 17 3.53 3.40 16.45
CA GLU A 17 3.98 2.04 16.17
C GLU A 17 2.97 1.01 16.68
N ASP A 18 2.39 1.23 17.86
CA ASP A 18 1.34 0.37 18.41
C ASP A 18 0.06 0.40 17.57
N LEU A 19 -0.39 1.58 17.11
CA LEU A 19 -1.50 1.67 16.15
C LEU A 19 -1.16 0.91 14.85
N LEU A 20 0.06 1.05 14.35
CA LEU A 20 0.49 0.35 13.13
C LEU A 20 0.45 -1.17 13.33
N ARG A 21 0.93 -1.67 14.48
CA ARG A 21 0.87 -3.09 14.85
C ARG A 21 -0.57 -3.58 15.00
N MET A 22 -1.45 -2.79 15.60
CA MET A 22 -2.89 -3.08 15.72
C MET A 22 -3.56 -3.18 14.36
N GLY A 23 -3.32 -2.21 13.46
CA GLY A 23 -3.84 -2.21 12.10
C GLY A 23 -3.38 -3.43 11.31
N ILE A 24 -2.10 -3.81 11.44
CA ILE A 24 -1.54 -5.03 10.82
C ILE A 24 -2.21 -6.28 11.39
N ALA A 25 -2.39 -6.36 12.70
CA ALA A 25 -3.04 -7.51 13.33
C ALA A 25 -4.51 -7.65 12.87
N ALA A 26 -5.24 -6.54 12.76
CA ALA A 26 -6.60 -6.51 12.23
C ALA A 26 -6.64 -6.97 10.76
N ALA A 27 -5.73 -6.46 9.92
CA ALA A 27 -5.61 -6.87 8.53
C ALA A 27 -5.28 -8.37 8.39
N LYS A 28 -4.37 -8.89 9.22
CA LYS A 28 -4.02 -10.32 9.27
C LYS A 28 -5.18 -11.20 9.71
N ARG A 29 -6.07 -10.70 10.55
CA ARG A 29 -7.30 -11.39 10.98
C ARG A 29 -8.41 -11.35 9.93
N GLY A 30 -8.17 -10.73 8.77
CA GLY A 30 -9.19 -10.53 7.73
C GLY A 30 -10.15 -9.38 8.03
N ASN A 31 -9.94 -8.64 9.12
CA ASN A 31 -10.75 -7.48 9.46
C ASN A 31 -10.19 -6.22 8.79
N THR A 32 -10.43 -6.13 7.48
CA THR A 32 -9.97 -5.04 6.62
C THR A 32 -10.61 -3.70 7.00
N ALA A 33 -11.85 -3.70 7.49
CA ALA A 33 -12.56 -2.50 7.92
C ALA A 33 -11.89 -1.85 9.13
N SER A 34 -11.66 -2.61 10.21
CA SER A 34 -10.96 -2.07 11.39
C SER A 34 -9.52 -1.70 11.08
N ALA A 35 -8.83 -2.48 10.25
CA ALA A 35 -7.48 -2.14 9.80
C ALA A 35 -7.45 -0.79 9.08
N ARG A 36 -8.39 -0.56 8.14
CA ARG A 36 -8.53 0.71 7.42
C ARG A 36 -8.73 1.88 8.38
N THR A 37 -9.66 1.78 9.32
CA THR A 37 -9.89 2.83 10.33
C THR A 37 -8.62 3.18 11.12
N ILE A 38 -7.86 2.16 11.54
CA ILE A 38 -6.61 2.38 12.29
C ILE A 38 -5.56 3.09 11.42
N PHE A 39 -5.40 2.68 10.15
CA PHE A 39 -4.47 3.35 9.24
C PHE A 39 -4.90 4.77 8.90
N GLU A 40 -6.20 5.03 8.73
CA GLU A 40 -6.72 6.39 8.55
C GLU A 40 -6.50 7.26 9.78
N GLN A 41 -6.62 6.72 10.98
CA GLN A 41 -6.28 7.44 12.21
C GLN A 41 -4.79 7.81 12.26
N ILE A 42 -3.90 6.89 11.83
CA ILE A 42 -2.47 7.21 11.69
C ILE A 42 -2.27 8.33 10.66
N LEU A 43 -2.98 8.31 9.53
CA LEU A 43 -2.89 9.37 8.52
C LEU A 43 -3.51 10.70 8.95
N SER A 44 -4.48 10.68 9.86
CA SER A 44 -5.05 11.89 10.44
C SER A 44 -4.03 12.61 11.32
N GLU A 45 -3.19 11.86 12.03
CA GLU A 45 -2.11 12.38 12.86
C GLU A 45 -0.83 12.67 12.06
N ASP A 46 -0.56 11.84 11.06
CA ASP A 46 0.62 11.90 10.20
C ASP A 46 0.23 11.57 8.76
N SER A 47 -0.24 12.60 8.06
CA SER A 47 -0.69 12.50 6.66
C SER A 47 0.45 12.20 5.69
N SER A 48 1.70 12.19 6.15
CA SER A 48 2.86 11.82 5.34
C SER A 48 3.35 10.39 5.60
N ASN A 49 2.63 9.62 6.43
CA ASN A 49 3.02 8.27 6.78
C ASN A 49 2.81 7.28 5.62
N GLU A 50 3.86 7.09 4.85
CA GLU A 50 3.89 6.16 3.70
C GLU A 50 3.57 4.70 4.07
N ARG A 51 3.88 4.27 5.31
CA ARG A 51 3.60 2.90 5.75
C ARG A 51 2.09 2.68 5.90
N ALA A 52 1.38 3.63 6.50
CA ALA A 52 -0.08 3.55 6.63
C ALA A 52 -0.77 3.59 5.26
N MET A 53 -0.30 4.46 4.36
CA MET A 53 -0.79 4.52 2.97
C MET A 53 -0.52 3.21 2.20
N MET A 54 0.65 2.60 2.39
CA MET A 54 0.99 1.30 1.79
C MET A 54 0.08 0.17 2.29
N TRP A 55 -0.32 0.21 3.56
CA TRP A 55 -1.29 -0.75 4.09
C TRP A 55 -2.69 -0.52 3.52
N LEU A 56 -3.13 0.73 3.37
CA LEU A 56 -4.39 1.05 2.69
C LEU A 56 -4.37 0.61 1.21
N ALA A 57 -3.25 0.79 0.52
CA ALA A 57 -3.05 0.25 -0.82
C ALA A 57 -3.16 -1.29 -0.81
N LYS A 58 -2.60 -1.97 0.19
CA LYS A 58 -2.73 -3.43 0.30
C LYS A 58 -4.16 -3.90 0.52
N LEU A 59 -4.89 -3.19 1.37
CA LEU A 59 -6.30 -3.44 1.70
C LEU A 59 -7.26 -3.04 0.60
N ALA A 60 -6.81 -2.27 -0.39
CA ALA A 60 -7.63 -1.87 -1.52
C ALA A 60 -8.10 -3.08 -2.31
N ASP A 61 -9.40 -3.16 -2.53
CA ASP A 61 -10.07 -4.29 -3.17
C ASP A 61 -9.82 -4.30 -4.68
N THR A 62 -9.75 -3.11 -5.27
CA THR A 62 -9.55 -2.93 -6.70
C THR A 62 -8.14 -2.43 -7.03
N LYS A 63 -7.67 -2.80 -8.23
CA LYS A 63 -6.40 -2.27 -8.76
C LYS A 63 -6.42 -0.74 -8.89
N ALA A 64 -7.57 -0.16 -9.24
CA ALA A 64 -7.72 1.29 -9.38
C ALA A 64 -7.53 1.99 -8.03
N GLU A 65 -8.20 1.48 -6.98
CA GLU A 65 -8.06 2.01 -5.62
C GLU A 65 -6.63 1.84 -5.10
N ARG A 66 -6.01 0.69 -5.34
CA ARG A 66 -4.59 0.49 -4.98
C ARG A 66 -3.67 1.48 -5.72
N GLN A 67 -3.90 1.73 -7.00
CA GLN A 67 -3.11 2.69 -7.79
C GLN A 67 -3.27 4.12 -7.25
N GLN A 68 -4.47 4.51 -6.83
CA GLN A 68 -4.72 5.82 -6.21
C GLN A 68 -3.92 5.98 -4.90
N TRP A 69 -3.93 4.97 -4.04
CA TRP A 69 -3.14 5.00 -2.80
C TRP A 69 -1.63 5.07 -3.07
N LEU A 70 -1.11 4.29 -4.02
CA LEU A 70 0.31 4.34 -4.39
C LEU A 70 0.72 5.70 -4.98
N ASN A 71 -0.14 6.32 -5.80
CA ASN A 71 0.09 7.67 -6.30
C ASN A 71 0.11 8.71 -5.17
N ARG A 72 -0.74 8.56 -4.15
CA ARG A 72 -0.66 9.40 -2.94
C ARG A 72 0.67 9.22 -2.21
N VAL A 73 1.17 8.00 -2.07
CA VAL A 73 2.49 7.75 -1.46
C VAL A 73 3.58 8.49 -2.24
N LEU A 74 3.57 8.41 -3.57
CA LEU A 74 4.56 9.11 -4.40
C LEU A 74 4.39 10.64 -4.39
N SER A 75 3.19 11.13 -4.14
CA SER A 75 2.96 12.57 -3.98
C SER A 75 3.55 13.11 -2.68
N VAL A 76 3.54 12.30 -1.62
CA VAL A 76 4.17 12.63 -0.33
C VAL A 76 5.69 12.41 -0.39
N ASN A 77 6.09 11.22 -0.84
CA ASN A 77 7.48 10.81 -0.95
C ASN A 77 7.74 10.22 -2.35
N PRO A 78 8.19 11.06 -3.30
CA PRO A 78 8.46 10.61 -4.68
C PRO A 78 9.65 9.63 -4.77
N ASN A 79 10.50 9.57 -3.75
CA ASN A 79 11.63 8.63 -3.68
C ASN A 79 11.25 7.30 -3.02
N ASN A 80 9.96 7.06 -2.74
CA ASN A 80 9.52 5.82 -2.12
C ASN A 80 9.61 4.65 -3.12
N GLN A 81 10.72 3.90 -3.04
CA GLN A 81 10.98 2.73 -3.88
C GLN A 81 9.90 1.66 -3.79
N ALA A 82 9.26 1.50 -2.63
CA ALA A 82 8.21 0.50 -2.44
C ALA A 82 6.95 0.81 -3.26
N ALA A 83 6.57 2.09 -3.32
CA ALA A 83 5.43 2.52 -4.12
C ALA A 83 5.72 2.44 -5.63
N LEU A 84 6.95 2.79 -6.04
CA LEU A 84 7.42 2.64 -7.42
C LEU A 84 7.41 1.18 -7.87
N ASP A 85 7.96 0.26 -7.08
CA ASP A 85 7.96 -1.18 -7.37
C ASP A 85 6.53 -1.75 -7.46
N ALA A 86 5.65 -1.35 -6.55
CA ALA A 86 4.25 -1.77 -6.56
C ALA A 86 3.49 -1.29 -7.81
N LEU A 87 3.70 -0.04 -8.25
CA LEU A 87 3.11 0.48 -9.49
C LEU A 87 3.68 -0.22 -10.73
N ASN A 88 4.99 -0.45 -10.78
CA ASN A 88 5.63 -1.13 -11.90
C ASN A 88 5.05 -2.54 -12.08
N LYS A 89 4.89 -3.29 -10.98
CA LYS A 89 4.24 -4.62 -10.97
C LYS A 89 2.80 -4.58 -11.49
N MET A 90 2.04 -3.53 -11.21
CA MET A 90 0.69 -3.38 -11.74
C MET A 90 0.67 -3.12 -13.25
N SER A 91 1.54 -2.22 -13.71
CA SER A 91 1.67 -1.88 -15.14
C SER A 91 2.01 -3.12 -15.95
N TYR A 92 2.91 -3.96 -15.44
CA TYR A 92 3.28 -5.22 -16.08
C TYR A 92 2.10 -6.20 -16.19
N SER A 93 1.24 -6.27 -15.16
CA SER A 93 0.03 -7.10 -15.18
C SER A 93 -1.04 -6.61 -16.18
N ARG A 94 -1.06 -5.33 -16.55
CA ARG A 94 -2.02 -4.76 -17.50
C ARG A 94 -1.62 -5.14 -18.93
N ALA A 95 -0.35 -4.91 -19.28
CA ALA A 95 0.22 -5.22 -20.59
C ALA A 95 0.15 -6.71 -20.97
N ALA A 96 0.33 -7.62 -19.99
CA ALA A 96 0.26 -9.06 -20.22
C ALA A 96 -1.16 -9.56 -20.58
N ARG A 97 -2.21 -8.83 -20.18
CA ARG A 97 -3.61 -9.17 -20.53
C ARG A 97 -3.97 -8.67 -21.93
N GLU A 98 -3.48 -7.50 -22.31
CA GLU A 98 -3.74 -6.90 -23.62
C GLU A 98 -3.06 -7.67 -24.77
N ASN A 99 -1.87 -8.24 -24.53
CA ASN A 99 -1.18 -9.08 -25.52
C ASN A 99 -1.87 -10.42 -25.83
N ARG A 100 -2.83 -10.89 -25.02
CA ARG A 100 -3.59 -12.13 -25.33
C ARG A 100 -4.69 -11.92 -26.36
N THR A 101 -5.12 -10.68 -26.57
CA THR A 101 -6.20 -10.33 -27.52
C THR A 101 -5.73 -10.26 -28.97
N LEU A 102 -4.42 -10.20 -29.21
CA LEU A 102 -3.80 -10.12 -30.53
C LEU A 102 -3.55 -11.47 -31.21
N LEU A 103 -3.90 -12.60 -30.55
CA LEU A 103 -3.65 -13.95 -31.05
C LEU A 103 -4.92 -14.72 -31.46
N ILE A 104 -6.09 -14.07 -31.48
CA ILE A 104 -7.38 -14.72 -31.79
C ILE A 104 -7.86 -14.45 -33.23
N PHE A 105 -7.10 -13.67 -34.01
CA PHE A 105 -7.39 -13.43 -35.43
C PHE A 105 -6.21 -13.92 -36.28
N GLY A 106 -6.18 -15.22 -36.54
CA GLY A 106 -5.28 -15.88 -37.48
C GLY A 106 -5.99 -17.06 -38.13
#